data_AF-A0A972RG18-F1
#
_entry.id   AF-A0A972RG18-F1
#
_cell.length_a   1.000
_cell.length_b   1.000
_cell.length_c   1.000
_cell.angle_alpha   90.00
_cell.angle_beta   90.00
_cell.angle_gamma   90.00
#
_symmetry.space_group_name_H-M   'P 1'
#
loop_
_entity.id
_entity.type
_entity.pdbx_description
1 polymer ?
#
loop_
_entity_poly.entity_id
_entity_poly.type
_entity_poly.pdbx_seq_one_letter_code
_entity_poly.pdbx_strand_id
1 'polypeptide(L)'
;MRKKRSKRFVLGVTLFFLLSTTSLIFGETVPEKKTGFLVLAPDRGFLGNQEIKSLFETFKKDYPAALALVGSNYNGVESEYSLYITDAIKTLKDEGASDIVVLPLFLSASDPVLKKVRPHLPAYAAGARVRWAASLSKSHFSAQILLDRVSEKSQNPEAEHVVVLGMGVMNEVGEAALRADLEKLTAYVHRYRSFKSIEIGIYYHRRADATLKETKNKAVDDLVIRSAAKKGQLIVTPFFIGPKFDNRMSMTHWLSRKFKDYDLNFVNEEIIPHPNLLLWLKKTANAYLPPSSAQVGVVIMPHGATQPYNDVVERVIAPLQERYRIEMAYGMGDPALIQEAVSRLESEGVRRIVFVRMYSLSGQMKPLTDYILALTNDPPQSQHEGDAPPDQIRSAALFSSFGGYEEAPEIAQILHERIGEISKKPADETVILVAHGAGSDEANARWLARMKGHAEALRDLAKPAFRAIKIATMREDWPEKREVAVIQLKKMIEAGNRDGRVLLISNRLYGAGPYERFLKEVGLKKGEHYEMNGQGFAPHPVITRWLENGIAGAVRDFHENDLKMTTVRTVK
;
A
#
# COMPACT_ATOMS: atom_id res chain seq x y z
N MET A 1 18.28 -24.97 -89.23
CA MET A 1 16.79 -24.90 -89.26
C MET A 1 16.22 -25.08 -87.86
N ARG A 2 15.20 -24.28 -87.55
CA ARG A 2 14.34 -24.16 -86.34
C ARG A 2 14.30 -25.29 -85.29
N LYS A 3 14.21 -24.80 -84.02
CA LYS A 3 13.35 -25.14 -82.87
C LYS A 3 13.94 -25.96 -81.69
N LYS A 4 13.99 -25.25 -80.53
CA LYS A 4 13.57 -25.59 -79.13
C LYS A 4 14.16 -26.90 -78.53
N ARG A 5 14.59 -26.98 -77.26
CA ARG A 5 14.20 -26.25 -76.03
C ARG A 5 15.18 -26.62 -74.90
N SER A 6 15.47 -25.63 -74.06
CA SER A 6 15.85 -25.67 -72.63
C SER A 6 16.81 -26.75 -72.10
N LYS A 7 17.92 -26.32 -71.49
CA LYS A 7 18.02 -26.06 -70.05
C LYS A 7 19.33 -25.29 -69.76
N ARG A 8 19.20 -24.20 -69.00
CA ARG A 8 20.27 -23.34 -68.46
C ARG A 8 20.73 -23.95 -67.12
N PHE A 9 22.05 -24.12 -66.93
CA PHE A 9 22.92 -23.34 -65.99
C PHE A 9 22.63 -23.66 -64.49
N VAL A 10 23.57 -23.74 -63.55
CA VAL A 10 24.86 -23.07 -63.34
C VAL A 10 25.72 -23.96 -62.42
N LEU A 11 27.04 -23.90 -62.62
CA LEU A 11 28.12 -24.50 -61.85
C LEU A 11 28.37 -23.73 -60.52
N GLY A 12 28.76 -24.45 -59.47
CA GLY A 12 28.75 -23.99 -58.08
C GLY A 12 29.69 -22.85 -57.67
N VAL A 13 29.36 -22.28 -56.51
CA VAL A 13 30.27 -21.57 -55.60
C VAL A 13 29.96 -22.06 -54.19
N THR A 14 31.02 -22.49 -53.52
CA THR A 14 31.10 -23.08 -52.19
C THR A 14 30.65 -22.09 -51.11
N LEU A 15 29.73 -22.50 -50.22
CA LEU A 15 29.41 -21.78 -48.98
C LEU A 15 29.61 -22.73 -47.79
N PHE A 16 30.52 -22.33 -46.89
CA PHE A 16 30.77 -22.96 -45.59
C PHE A 16 29.47 -22.98 -44.76
N PHE A 17 28.92 -24.16 -44.52
CA PHE A 17 27.87 -24.36 -43.52
C PHE A 17 28.52 -24.62 -42.16
N LEU A 18 28.51 -23.62 -41.27
CA LEU A 18 28.58 -23.88 -39.84
C LEU A 18 27.31 -24.64 -39.45
N LEU A 19 27.45 -25.89 -39.00
CA LEU A 19 26.41 -26.55 -38.22
C LEU A 19 26.27 -25.80 -36.89
N SER A 20 25.28 -24.91 -36.79
CA SER A 20 24.68 -24.59 -35.50
C SER A 20 23.58 -25.63 -35.24
N THR A 21 23.88 -26.59 -34.37
CA THR A 21 22.88 -27.45 -33.77
C THR A 21 21.94 -26.57 -32.95
N THR A 22 20.79 -26.22 -33.53
CA THR A 22 19.65 -25.70 -32.78
C THR A 22 19.10 -26.85 -31.92
N SER A 23 19.66 -27.00 -30.73
CA SER A 23 19.01 -27.73 -29.65
C SER A 23 17.72 -26.99 -29.33
N LEU A 24 16.61 -27.43 -29.93
CA LEU A 24 15.27 -27.19 -29.45
C LEU A 24 15.17 -27.87 -28.08
N ILE A 25 15.59 -27.14 -27.04
CA ILE A 25 15.22 -27.45 -25.67
C ILE A 25 13.73 -27.16 -25.60
N PHE A 26 12.91 -28.19 -25.81
CA PHE A 26 11.59 -28.23 -25.21
C PHE A 26 11.81 -28.11 -23.71
N GLY A 27 11.71 -26.89 -23.18
CA GLY A 27 11.53 -26.71 -21.75
C GLY A 27 10.25 -27.43 -21.41
N GLU A 28 10.33 -28.50 -20.63
CA GLU A 28 9.17 -29.01 -19.90
C GLU A 28 8.58 -27.81 -19.16
N THR A 29 7.43 -27.31 -19.64
CA THR A 29 6.63 -26.38 -18.88
C THR A 29 6.21 -27.14 -17.62
N VAL A 30 6.92 -26.90 -16.51
CA VAL A 30 6.48 -27.35 -15.19
C VAL A 30 5.01 -26.93 -15.08
N PRO A 31 4.07 -27.87 -14.87
CA PRO A 31 2.66 -27.53 -14.83
C PRO A 31 2.47 -26.40 -13.83
N GLU A 32 1.89 -25.29 -14.29
CA GLU A 32 1.67 -24.12 -13.46
C GLU A 32 0.84 -24.56 -12.24
N LYS A 33 1.43 -24.48 -11.04
CA LYS A 33 0.78 -24.94 -9.82
C LYS A 33 -0.43 -24.07 -9.56
N LYS A 34 -1.62 -24.59 -9.84
CA LYS A 34 -2.88 -23.89 -9.57
C LYS A 34 -3.07 -23.75 -8.05
N THR A 35 -3.13 -22.51 -7.59
CA THR A 35 -3.39 -22.15 -6.19
C THR A 35 -4.90 -22.16 -5.93
N GLY A 36 -5.35 -22.88 -4.90
CA GLY A 36 -6.72 -22.85 -4.38
C GLY A 36 -6.77 -22.31 -2.95
N PHE A 37 -7.89 -21.68 -2.57
CA PHE A 37 -8.05 -21.06 -1.25
C PHE A 37 -9.06 -21.81 -0.39
N LEU A 38 -8.61 -22.37 0.73
CA LEU A 38 -9.49 -22.95 1.74
C LEU A 38 -9.82 -21.88 2.78
N VAL A 39 -11.03 -21.33 2.73
CA VAL A 39 -11.55 -20.50 3.83
C VAL A 39 -11.96 -21.44 4.96
N LEU A 40 -11.17 -21.47 6.02
CA LEU A 40 -11.46 -22.27 7.21
C LEU A 40 -12.08 -21.35 8.26
N ALA A 41 -13.34 -21.58 8.59
CA ALA A 41 -14.12 -20.70 9.46
C ALA A 41 -14.75 -21.47 10.64
N PRO A 42 -14.93 -20.84 11.80
CA PRO A 42 -15.63 -21.45 12.91
C PRO A 42 -17.11 -21.69 12.54
N ASP A 43 -17.65 -22.83 12.96
CA ASP A 43 -19.10 -23.05 12.95
C ASP A 43 -19.75 -22.18 14.02
N ARG A 44 -20.60 -21.26 13.58
CA ARG A 44 -21.30 -20.29 14.43
C ARG A 44 -22.77 -20.65 14.64
N GLY A 45 -23.27 -21.75 14.08
CA GLY A 45 -24.71 -22.03 14.02
C GLY A 45 -25.39 -21.34 12.83
N PHE A 46 -26.71 -21.51 12.70
CA PHE A 46 -27.44 -21.24 11.45
C PHE A 46 -27.20 -19.83 10.88
N LEU A 47 -27.58 -18.77 11.60
CA LEU A 47 -27.44 -17.39 11.11
C LEU A 47 -25.97 -16.96 10.94
N GLY A 48 -25.11 -17.28 11.91
CA GLY A 48 -23.68 -16.96 11.83
C GLY A 48 -22.98 -17.65 10.64
N ASN A 49 -23.41 -18.86 10.28
CA ASN A 49 -22.92 -19.57 9.11
C ASN A 49 -23.48 -18.99 7.80
N GLN A 50 -24.70 -18.44 7.80
CA GLN A 50 -25.22 -17.70 6.65
C GLN A 50 -24.41 -16.43 6.37
N GLU A 51 -23.98 -15.70 7.41
CA GLU A 51 -23.10 -14.55 7.27
C GLU A 51 -21.73 -14.94 6.67
N ILE A 52 -21.13 -16.02 7.18
CA ILE A 52 -19.87 -16.57 6.64
C ILE A 52 -20.04 -16.99 5.18
N LYS A 53 -21.13 -17.69 4.85
CA LYS A 53 -21.43 -18.11 3.48
C LYS A 53 -21.61 -16.91 2.56
N SER A 54 -22.33 -15.86 2.97
CA SER A 54 -22.51 -14.64 2.17
C SER A 54 -21.17 -13.95 1.86
N LEU A 55 -20.31 -13.82 2.87
CA LEU A 55 -18.94 -13.33 2.71
C LEU A 55 -18.14 -14.21 1.73
N PHE A 56 -18.20 -15.53 1.93
CA PHE A 56 -17.50 -16.51 1.11
C PHE A 56 -17.97 -16.53 -0.34
N GLU A 57 -19.27 -16.50 -0.61
CA GLU A 57 -19.81 -16.48 -1.99
C GLU A 57 -19.36 -15.23 -2.74
N THR A 58 -19.25 -14.09 -2.04
CA THR A 58 -18.70 -12.87 -2.66
C THR A 58 -17.21 -13.02 -2.97
N PHE A 59 -16.43 -13.67 -2.10
CA PHE A 59 -15.02 -13.96 -2.33
C PHE A 59 -14.81 -14.99 -3.46
N LYS A 60 -15.58 -16.07 -3.50
CA LYS A 60 -15.48 -17.17 -4.48
C LYS A 60 -15.68 -16.71 -5.92
N LYS A 61 -16.40 -15.61 -6.16
CA LYS A 61 -16.55 -15.01 -7.51
C LYS A 61 -15.21 -14.67 -8.16
N ASP A 62 -14.21 -14.29 -7.36
CA ASP A 62 -12.93 -13.77 -7.85
C ASP A 62 -11.76 -14.75 -7.65
N TYR A 63 -11.94 -15.81 -6.85
CA TYR A 63 -10.87 -16.71 -6.42
C TYR A 63 -11.33 -18.18 -6.44
N PRO A 64 -10.48 -19.13 -6.89
CA PRO A 64 -10.75 -20.56 -6.77
C PRO A 64 -10.72 -20.95 -5.29
N ALA A 65 -11.91 -21.08 -4.68
CA ALA A 65 -12.04 -21.16 -3.24
C ALA A 65 -13.12 -22.14 -2.79
N ALA A 66 -12.88 -22.76 -1.65
CA ALA A 66 -13.83 -23.62 -0.95
C ALA A 66 -13.93 -23.21 0.53
N LEU A 67 -15.09 -23.44 1.14
CA LEU A 67 -15.38 -23.12 2.53
C LEU A 67 -15.47 -24.41 3.35
N ALA A 68 -14.73 -24.47 4.46
CA ALA A 68 -14.91 -25.49 5.49
C ALA A 68 -15.29 -24.85 6.81
N LEU A 69 -16.43 -25.29 7.37
CA LEU A 69 -16.86 -24.92 8.71
C LEU A 69 -16.30 -25.92 9.72
N VAL A 70 -15.83 -25.43 10.86
CA VAL A 70 -15.30 -26.28 11.93
C VAL A 70 -15.74 -25.81 13.31
N GLY A 71 -16.31 -26.71 14.10
CA GLY A 71 -16.76 -26.41 15.45
C GLY A 71 -15.86 -26.99 16.55
N SER A 72 -16.22 -26.65 17.78
CA SER A 72 -15.49 -27.07 18.99
C SER A 72 -15.38 -28.58 19.20
N ASN A 73 -16.28 -29.38 18.60
CA ASN A 73 -16.27 -30.85 18.65
C ASN A 73 -15.23 -31.50 17.73
N TYR A 74 -14.54 -30.74 16.87
CA TYR A 74 -13.49 -31.30 16.04
C TYR A 74 -12.43 -32.04 16.89
N ASN A 75 -12.25 -33.32 16.58
CA ASN A 75 -11.34 -34.23 17.30
C ASN A 75 -10.46 -35.08 16.36
N GLY A 76 -10.39 -34.78 15.05
CA GLY A 76 -9.51 -35.49 14.12
C GLY A 76 -10.10 -35.71 12.72
N VAL A 77 -9.38 -36.50 11.91
CA VAL A 77 -9.73 -36.87 10.52
C VAL A 77 -10.99 -37.73 10.38
N GLU A 78 -11.51 -38.25 11.49
CA GLU A 78 -12.75 -39.04 11.56
C GLU A 78 -13.88 -38.33 12.34
N SER A 79 -13.70 -37.04 12.63
CA SER A 79 -14.70 -36.24 13.35
C SER A 79 -15.88 -35.83 12.45
N GLU A 80 -17.01 -35.44 13.04
CA GLU A 80 -18.16 -34.90 12.28
C GLU A 80 -17.77 -33.71 11.36
N TYR A 81 -16.82 -32.89 11.79
CA TYR A 81 -16.33 -31.75 11.02
C TYR A 81 -15.28 -32.14 9.96
N SER A 82 -14.78 -33.38 9.97
CA SER A 82 -13.80 -33.86 9.00
C SER A 82 -14.40 -33.95 7.59
N LEU A 83 -15.70 -34.23 7.47
CA LEU A 83 -16.43 -34.27 6.20
C LEU A 83 -16.41 -32.91 5.50
N TYR A 84 -16.69 -31.82 6.22
CA TYR A 84 -16.66 -30.46 5.65
C TYR A 84 -15.28 -30.07 5.14
N ILE A 85 -14.22 -30.44 5.87
CA ILE A 85 -12.83 -30.19 5.44
C ILE A 85 -12.49 -31.04 4.21
N THR A 86 -12.91 -32.31 4.22
CA THR A 86 -12.69 -33.26 3.12
C THR A 86 -13.37 -32.78 1.84
N ASP A 87 -14.65 -32.40 1.91
CA ASP A 87 -15.43 -31.94 0.77
C ASP A 87 -14.88 -30.63 0.19
N ALA A 88 -14.47 -29.70 1.05
CA ALA A 88 -13.87 -28.44 0.60
C ALA A 88 -12.53 -28.68 -0.10
N ILE A 89 -11.67 -29.55 0.45
CA ILE A 89 -10.38 -29.90 -0.18
C ILE A 89 -10.60 -30.69 -1.47
N LYS A 90 -11.57 -31.61 -1.49
CA LYS A 90 -11.95 -32.34 -2.70
C LYS A 90 -12.40 -31.38 -3.79
N THR A 91 -13.25 -30.41 -3.47
CA THR A 91 -13.69 -29.36 -4.40
C THR A 91 -12.49 -28.63 -5.02
N LEU A 92 -11.53 -28.19 -4.18
CA LEU A 92 -10.32 -27.52 -4.67
C LEU A 92 -9.47 -28.43 -5.57
N LYS A 93 -9.30 -29.71 -5.21
CA LYS A 93 -8.55 -30.70 -5.99
C LYS A 93 -9.23 -31.02 -7.33
N ASP A 94 -10.55 -31.17 -7.33
CA ASP A 94 -11.35 -31.38 -8.55
C ASP A 94 -11.27 -30.17 -9.49
N GLU A 95 -11.14 -28.97 -8.93
CA GLU A 95 -10.83 -27.74 -9.67
C GLU A 95 -9.35 -27.65 -10.09
N GLY A 96 -8.53 -28.66 -9.79
CA GLY A 96 -7.12 -28.77 -10.20
C GLY A 96 -6.12 -28.07 -9.27
N ALA A 97 -6.53 -27.63 -8.07
CA ALA A 97 -5.61 -27.00 -7.13
C ALA A 97 -4.56 -28.00 -6.62
N SER A 98 -3.29 -27.64 -6.76
CA SER A 98 -2.13 -28.43 -6.31
C SER A 98 -1.35 -27.73 -5.19
N ASP A 99 -1.64 -26.45 -4.95
CA ASP A 99 -1.21 -25.66 -3.80
C ASP A 99 -2.44 -25.06 -3.12
N ILE A 100 -2.70 -25.43 -1.87
CA ILE A 100 -3.86 -24.99 -1.10
C ILE A 100 -3.39 -24.00 -0.04
N VAL A 101 -3.90 -22.78 -0.11
CA VAL A 101 -3.67 -21.72 0.87
C VAL A 101 -4.87 -21.64 1.80
N VAL A 102 -4.62 -21.89 3.08
CA VAL A 102 -5.64 -21.80 4.12
C VAL A 102 -5.74 -20.36 4.57
N LEU A 103 -6.95 -19.80 4.47
CA LEU A 103 -7.34 -18.51 5.01
C LEU A 103 -8.09 -18.73 6.32
N PRO A 104 -7.42 -18.65 7.49
CA PRO A 104 -8.08 -18.91 8.77
C PRO A 104 -8.95 -17.72 9.16
N LEU A 105 -10.27 -17.83 8.98
CA LEU A 105 -11.26 -16.83 9.40
C LEU A 105 -11.49 -16.92 10.93
N PHE A 106 -10.40 -16.76 11.67
CA PHE A 106 -10.33 -16.78 13.13
C PHE A 106 -9.63 -15.52 13.59
N LEU A 107 -10.09 -14.95 14.72
CA LEU A 107 -9.49 -13.74 15.26
C LEU A 107 -8.01 -13.95 15.57
N SER A 108 -7.65 -15.01 16.31
CA SER A 108 -6.28 -15.28 16.72
C SER A 108 -5.81 -16.66 16.26
N ALA A 109 -4.52 -16.77 15.93
CA ALA A 109 -3.84 -18.05 15.73
C ALA A 109 -3.80 -18.91 17.00
N SER A 110 -4.10 -18.32 18.17
CA SER A 110 -4.18 -19.01 19.44
C SER A 110 -5.49 -19.77 19.67
N ASP A 111 -6.48 -19.58 18.77
CA ASP A 111 -7.81 -20.18 18.87
C ASP A 111 -7.74 -21.71 19.07
N PRO A 112 -8.47 -22.28 20.07
CA PRO A 112 -8.37 -23.70 20.39
C PRO A 112 -8.82 -24.63 19.26
N VAL A 113 -9.83 -24.24 18.48
CA VAL A 113 -10.32 -25.05 17.36
C VAL A 113 -9.30 -25.03 16.24
N LEU A 114 -8.80 -23.84 15.90
CA LEU A 114 -7.77 -23.68 14.88
C LEU A 114 -6.50 -24.48 15.22
N LYS A 115 -6.05 -24.44 16.49
CA LYS A 115 -4.89 -25.21 16.98
C LYS A 115 -5.08 -26.72 16.81
N LYS A 116 -6.30 -27.23 16.99
CA LYS A 116 -6.62 -28.66 16.80
C LYS A 116 -6.64 -29.06 15.33
N VAL A 117 -7.17 -28.21 14.45
CA VAL A 117 -7.27 -28.50 13.00
C VAL A 117 -5.91 -28.47 12.33
N ARG A 118 -5.08 -27.49 12.68
CA ARG A 118 -3.81 -27.20 12.02
C ARG A 118 -2.88 -28.41 11.80
N PRO A 119 -2.60 -29.27 12.81
CA PRO A 119 -1.73 -30.43 12.61
C PRO A 119 -2.35 -31.53 11.72
N HIS A 120 -3.68 -31.60 11.63
CA HIS A 120 -4.37 -32.63 10.87
C HIS A 120 -4.60 -32.23 9.41
N LEU A 121 -4.54 -30.93 9.08
CA LEU A 121 -4.88 -30.46 7.73
C LEU A 121 -4.08 -31.11 6.59
N PRO A 122 -2.76 -31.36 6.73
CA PRO A 122 -1.99 -32.06 5.70
C PRO A 122 -2.53 -33.45 5.33
N ALA A 123 -3.14 -34.17 6.29
CA ALA A 123 -3.70 -35.50 6.04
C ALA A 123 -4.89 -35.45 5.04
N TYR A 124 -5.74 -34.43 5.12
CA TYR A 124 -6.85 -34.24 4.18
C TYR A 124 -6.35 -33.82 2.78
N ALA A 125 -5.29 -33.02 2.74
CA ALA A 125 -4.74 -32.45 1.52
C ALA A 125 -3.63 -33.31 0.90
N ALA A 126 -3.60 -34.62 1.15
CA ALA A 126 -2.59 -35.53 0.60
C ALA A 126 -2.39 -35.31 -0.92
N GLY A 127 -1.16 -35.14 -1.36
CA GLY A 127 -0.81 -34.82 -2.76
C GLY A 127 -0.89 -33.34 -3.15
N ALA A 128 -1.32 -32.44 -2.26
CA ALA A 128 -1.27 -31.00 -2.46
C ALA A 128 -0.33 -30.33 -1.44
N ARG A 129 0.34 -29.26 -1.84
CA ARG A 129 1.08 -28.40 -0.90
C ARG A 129 0.09 -27.60 -0.06
N VAL A 130 0.30 -27.50 1.24
CA VAL A 130 -0.55 -26.71 2.14
C VAL A 130 0.22 -25.54 2.74
N ARG A 131 -0.28 -24.32 2.55
CA ARG A 131 0.27 -23.08 3.14
C ARG A 131 -0.78 -22.42 4.02
N TRP A 132 -0.34 -21.73 5.07
CA TRP A 132 -1.23 -21.04 6.01
C TRP A 132 -1.03 -19.54 5.93
N ALA A 133 -2.10 -18.79 5.70
CA ALA A 133 -2.12 -17.36 5.92
C ALA A 133 -2.18 -17.02 7.42
N ALA A 134 -1.88 -15.76 7.74
CA ALA A 134 -2.01 -15.23 9.09
C ALA A 134 -3.48 -15.10 9.50
N SER A 135 -3.75 -15.14 10.82
CA SER A 135 -5.09 -14.89 11.38
C SER A 135 -5.49 -13.41 11.28
N LEU A 136 -6.78 -13.11 11.48
CA LEU A 136 -7.35 -11.77 11.38
C LEU A 136 -6.61 -10.75 12.26
N SER A 137 -6.19 -11.11 13.48
CA SER A 137 -5.47 -10.23 14.42
C SER A 137 -4.17 -9.65 13.89
N LYS A 138 -3.61 -10.24 12.82
CA LYS A 138 -2.38 -9.74 12.18
C LYS A 138 -2.63 -8.71 11.09
N SER A 139 -3.89 -8.42 10.76
CA SER A 139 -4.26 -7.47 9.72
C SER A 139 -4.72 -6.14 10.29
N HIS A 140 -4.28 -5.03 9.67
CA HIS A 140 -4.80 -3.69 9.96
C HIS A 140 -6.31 -3.58 9.70
N PHE A 141 -6.89 -4.42 8.82
CA PHE A 141 -8.33 -4.47 8.63
C PHE A 141 -9.10 -4.81 9.90
N SER A 142 -8.57 -5.71 10.74
CA SER A 142 -9.18 -6.00 12.04
C SER A 142 -9.14 -4.80 12.98
N ALA A 143 -8.07 -4.02 12.91
CA ALA A 143 -7.92 -2.81 13.70
C ALA A 143 -8.91 -1.72 13.23
N GLN A 144 -9.10 -1.58 11.92
CA GLN A 144 -10.13 -0.71 11.33
C GLN A 144 -11.55 -1.18 11.68
N ILE A 145 -11.83 -2.49 11.67
CA ILE A 145 -13.14 -3.01 12.14
C ILE A 145 -13.37 -2.60 13.59
N LEU A 146 -12.38 -2.78 14.47
CA LEU A 146 -12.54 -2.39 15.87
C LEU A 146 -12.77 -0.88 16.01
N LEU A 147 -12.02 -0.06 15.28
CA LEU A 147 -12.21 1.40 15.25
C LEU A 147 -13.64 1.76 14.81
N ASP A 148 -14.14 1.18 13.72
CA ASP A 148 -15.49 1.43 13.22
C ASP A 148 -16.56 1.04 14.24
N ARG A 149 -16.41 -0.15 14.85
CA ARG A 149 -17.34 -0.67 15.87
C ARG A 149 -17.42 0.20 17.11
N VAL A 150 -16.27 0.64 17.62
CA VAL A 150 -16.23 1.55 18.78
C VAL A 150 -16.78 2.93 18.38
N SER A 151 -16.40 3.43 17.21
CA SER A 151 -16.84 4.76 16.73
C SER A 151 -18.34 4.84 16.47
N GLU A 152 -19.02 3.73 16.16
CA GLU A 152 -20.48 3.68 15.98
C GLU A 152 -21.25 4.17 17.21
N LYS A 153 -20.70 3.96 18.41
CA LYS A 153 -21.33 4.34 19.69
C LYS A 153 -20.67 5.52 20.38
N SER A 154 -19.52 5.97 19.88
CA SER A 154 -18.76 7.07 20.47
C SER A 154 -19.35 8.43 20.06
N GLN A 155 -19.43 9.34 21.03
CA GLN A 155 -19.83 10.74 20.84
C GLN A 155 -18.76 11.71 21.33
N ASN A 156 -18.15 11.41 22.48
CA ASN A 156 -17.05 12.19 23.06
C ASN A 156 -15.94 11.26 23.56
N PRO A 157 -15.00 10.84 22.68
CA PRO A 157 -13.95 9.88 23.01
C PRO A 157 -13.19 10.21 24.29
N GLU A 158 -12.80 11.46 24.50
CA GLU A 158 -11.96 11.89 25.65
C GLU A 158 -12.63 11.70 27.01
N ALA A 159 -13.96 11.64 27.04
CA ALA A 159 -14.72 11.34 28.25
C ALA A 159 -15.07 9.84 28.36
N GLU A 160 -15.03 9.11 27.25
CA GLU A 160 -15.54 7.74 27.13
C GLU A 160 -14.49 6.68 27.51
N HIS A 161 -14.96 5.67 28.24
CA HIS A 161 -14.24 4.44 28.52
C HIS A 161 -14.68 3.35 27.53
N VAL A 162 -13.75 2.53 27.06
CA VAL A 162 -14.03 1.40 26.17
C VAL A 162 -13.62 0.10 26.85
N VAL A 163 -14.52 -0.89 26.85
CA VAL A 163 -14.19 -2.28 27.20
C VAL A 163 -14.36 -3.14 25.96
N VAL A 164 -13.25 -3.67 25.46
CA VAL A 164 -13.22 -4.62 24.34
C VAL A 164 -13.32 -6.04 24.89
N LEU A 165 -14.32 -6.78 24.43
CA LEU A 165 -14.57 -8.15 24.88
C LEU A 165 -14.05 -9.15 23.86
N GLY A 166 -13.05 -9.93 24.24
CA GLY A 166 -12.63 -11.15 23.53
C GLY A 166 -13.28 -12.40 24.13
N MET A 167 -13.21 -13.53 23.43
CA MET A 167 -13.67 -14.80 23.99
C MET A 167 -12.99 -16.03 23.36
N GLY A 168 -13.26 -17.19 23.95
CA GLY A 168 -13.00 -18.49 23.32
C GLY A 168 -11.72 -19.18 23.81
N VAL A 169 -11.01 -18.60 24.77
CA VAL A 169 -9.78 -19.17 25.32
C VAL A 169 -10.07 -20.33 26.28
N MET A 170 -9.15 -21.29 26.38
CA MET A 170 -9.31 -22.48 27.22
C MET A 170 -8.45 -22.46 28.49
N ASN A 171 -7.39 -21.64 28.50
CA ASN A 171 -6.39 -21.55 29.56
C ASN A 171 -5.71 -20.18 29.51
N GLU A 172 -4.90 -19.88 30.52
CA GLU A 172 -4.24 -18.58 30.68
C GLU A 172 -3.21 -18.29 29.58
N VAL A 173 -2.57 -19.32 29.00
CA VAL A 173 -1.67 -19.16 27.85
C VAL A 173 -2.43 -18.66 26.63
N GLY A 174 -3.63 -19.21 26.37
CA GLY A 174 -4.53 -18.72 25.34
C GLY A 174 -5.05 -17.32 25.61
N GLU A 175 -5.38 -17.01 26.88
CA GLU A 175 -5.78 -15.67 27.32
C GLU A 175 -4.69 -14.65 27.03
N ALA A 176 -3.45 -14.90 27.46
CA ALA A 176 -2.32 -14.00 27.24
C ALA A 176 -2.06 -13.76 25.74
N ALA A 177 -2.16 -14.81 24.91
CA ALA A 177 -1.97 -14.69 23.47
C ALA A 177 -3.08 -13.86 22.79
N LEU A 178 -4.35 -14.08 23.15
CA LEU A 178 -5.46 -13.29 22.62
C LEU A 178 -5.42 -11.85 23.14
N ARG A 179 -5.02 -11.64 24.39
CA ARG A 179 -4.84 -10.30 24.97
C ARG A 179 -3.80 -9.50 24.21
N ALA A 180 -2.62 -10.08 23.94
CA ALA A 180 -1.57 -9.43 23.17
C ALA A 180 -2.00 -9.12 21.71
N ASP A 181 -2.86 -9.94 21.12
CA ASP A 181 -3.46 -9.66 19.82
C ASP A 181 -4.44 -8.47 19.91
N LEU A 182 -5.33 -8.45 20.91
CA LEU A 182 -6.29 -7.35 21.12
C LEU A 182 -5.62 -6.03 21.49
N GLU A 183 -4.55 -6.04 22.28
CA GLU A 183 -3.76 -4.85 22.65
C GLU A 183 -3.18 -4.14 21.41
N LYS A 184 -2.76 -4.91 20.40
CA LYS A 184 -2.30 -4.34 19.13
C LYS A 184 -3.42 -3.67 18.36
N LEU A 185 -4.62 -4.25 18.38
CA LEU A 185 -5.79 -3.67 17.73
C LEU A 185 -6.28 -2.43 18.47
N THR A 186 -6.28 -2.43 19.81
CA THR A 186 -6.69 -1.25 20.61
C THR A 186 -5.67 -0.12 20.52
N ALA A 187 -4.37 -0.41 20.37
CA ALA A 187 -3.36 0.61 20.11
C ALA A 187 -3.63 1.39 18.80
N TYR A 188 -4.16 0.72 17.77
CA TYR A 188 -4.63 1.38 16.56
C TYR A 188 -5.85 2.27 16.84
N VAL A 189 -6.83 1.78 17.60
CA VAL A 189 -8.02 2.60 17.96
C VAL A 189 -7.60 3.87 18.70
N HIS A 190 -6.72 3.73 19.70
CA HIS A 190 -6.22 4.84 20.51
C HIS A 190 -5.52 5.90 19.65
N ARG A 191 -4.85 5.49 18.57
CA ARG A 191 -4.18 6.39 17.63
C ARG A 191 -5.15 7.33 16.90
N TYR A 192 -6.38 6.90 16.61
CA TYR A 192 -7.37 7.71 15.89
C TYR A 192 -8.39 8.38 16.81
N ARG A 193 -8.57 7.84 18.02
CA ARG A 193 -9.55 8.31 18.99
C ARG A 193 -8.97 8.23 20.39
N SER A 194 -8.84 9.39 21.03
CA SER A 194 -8.27 9.55 22.37
C SER A 194 -9.27 9.14 23.47
N PHE A 195 -9.61 7.86 23.54
CA PHE A 195 -10.48 7.35 24.61
C PHE A 195 -9.85 7.53 26.00
N LYS A 196 -10.67 7.84 27.01
CA LYS A 196 -10.22 8.01 28.40
C LYS A 196 -9.55 6.76 28.97
N SER A 197 -10.06 5.59 28.61
CA SER A 197 -9.35 4.31 28.79
C SER A 197 -9.87 3.28 27.80
N ILE A 198 -9.02 2.33 27.44
CA ILE A 198 -9.40 1.12 26.69
C ILE A 198 -8.93 -0.09 27.49
N GLU A 199 -9.87 -0.89 27.97
CA GLU A 199 -9.62 -2.10 28.76
C GLU A 199 -10.07 -3.35 27.99
N ILE A 200 -9.46 -4.50 28.28
CA ILE A 200 -9.72 -5.76 27.58
C ILE A 200 -10.20 -6.83 28.56
N GLY A 201 -11.42 -7.33 28.33
CA GLY A 201 -11.98 -8.50 29.02
C GLY A 201 -12.00 -9.72 28.09
N ILE A 202 -11.61 -10.90 28.57
CA ILE A 202 -11.58 -12.13 27.76
C ILE A 202 -12.37 -13.23 28.43
N TYR A 203 -13.46 -13.67 27.79
CA TYR A 203 -14.27 -14.78 28.27
C TYR A 203 -13.67 -16.14 27.89
N TYR A 204 -13.64 -17.05 28.87
CA TYR A 204 -13.24 -18.44 28.69
C TYR A 204 -14.36 -19.26 28.07
N HIS A 205 -13.95 -20.18 27.19
CA HIS A 205 -14.86 -21.09 26.50
C HIS A 205 -15.53 -22.05 27.49
N ARG A 206 -16.76 -22.52 27.17
CA ARG A 206 -17.56 -23.39 28.05
C ARG A 206 -16.89 -24.70 28.47
N ARG A 207 -15.92 -25.18 27.67
CA ARG A 207 -15.14 -26.42 27.91
C ARG A 207 -13.81 -26.18 28.63
N ALA A 208 -13.47 -24.93 28.96
CA ALA A 208 -12.35 -24.67 29.84
C ALA A 208 -12.61 -25.30 31.23
N ASP A 209 -11.55 -25.42 32.02
CA ASP A 209 -11.66 -25.82 33.43
C ASP A 209 -12.74 -25.00 34.15
N ALA A 210 -13.61 -25.67 34.92
CA ALA A 210 -14.82 -25.06 35.46
C ALA A 210 -14.50 -23.93 36.44
N THR A 211 -13.57 -24.18 37.38
CA THR A 211 -13.17 -23.23 38.42
C THR A 211 -12.45 -22.03 37.82
N LEU A 212 -11.52 -22.28 36.89
CA LEU A 212 -10.80 -21.22 36.19
C LEU A 212 -11.76 -20.35 35.37
N LYS A 213 -12.64 -20.98 34.59
CA LYS A 213 -13.64 -20.28 33.76
C LYS A 213 -14.56 -19.43 34.61
N GLU A 214 -15.10 -19.95 35.71
CA GLU A 214 -15.97 -19.20 36.62
C GLU A 214 -15.24 -17.98 37.18
N THR A 215 -14.05 -18.18 37.72
CA THR A 215 -13.21 -17.12 38.29
C THR A 215 -12.90 -16.02 37.27
N LYS A 216 -12.42 -16.41 36.08
CA LYS A 216 -12.00 -15.46 35.04
C LYS A 216 -13.17 -14.75 34.38
N ASN A 217 -14.27 -15.46 34.10
CA ASN A 217 -15.46 -14.84 33.51
C ASN A 217 -16.12 -13.87 34.49
N LYS A 218 -16.15 -14.20 35.79
CA LYS A 218 -16.60 -13.27 36.83
C LYS A 218 -15.73 -12.01 36.87
N ALA A 219 -14.40 -12.14 36.73
CA ALA A 219 -13.52 -10.97 36.69
C ALA A 219 -13.81 -10.04 35.49
N VAL A 220 -14.21 -10.58 34.34
CA VAL A 220 -14.65 -9.79 33.18
C VAL A 220 -15.98 -9.10 33.46
N ASP A 221 -16.92 -9.79 34.11
CA ASP A 221 -18.20 -9.18 34.50
C ASP A 221 -17.99 -8.02 35.48
N ASP A 222 -17.16 -8.24 36.51
CA ASP A 222 -16.83 -7.23 37.50
C ASP A 222 -16.10 -6.03 36.86
N LEU A 223 -15.28 -6.24 35.83
CA LEU A 223 -14.68 -5.18 35.03
C LEU A 223 -15.76 -4.32 34.35
N VAL A 224 -16.67 -4.94 33.59
CA VAL A 224 -17.74 -4.22 32.88
C VAL A 224 -18.63 -3.45 33.86
N ILE A 225 -19.05 -4.10 34.96
CA ILE A 225 -19.95 -3.51 35.97
C ILE A 225 -19.29 -2.31 36.65
N ARG A 226 -18.03 -2.44 37.10
CA ARG A 226 -17.30 -1.34 37.73
C ARG A 226 -17.06 -0.17 36.78
N SER A 227 -16.83 -0.45 35.50
CA SER A 227 -16.66 0.59 34.50
C SER A 227 -17.98 1.31 34.17
N ALA A 228 -19.12 0.61 34.20
CA ALA A 228 -20.44 1.20 33.98
C ALA A 228 -20.90 2.09 35.15
N ALA A 229 -20.50 1.78 36.39
CA ALA A 229 -20.83 2.60 37.56
C ALA A 229 -20.25 4.04 37.51
N LYS A 230 -19.30 4.29 36.61
CA LYS A 230 -18.76 5.62 36.29
C LYS A 230 -19.73 6.31 35.30
N LYS A 231 -20.86 6.85 35.79
CA LYS A 231 -21.89 7.63 35.06
C LYS A 231 -21.72 7.71 33.52
N GLY A 232 -22.50 6.93 32.75
CA GLY A 232 -22.91 7.19 31.36
C GLY A 232 -21.88 7.21 30.23
N GLN A 233 -20.64 6.75 30.43
CA GLN A 233 -19.56 6.93 29.44
C GLN A 233 -18.84 5.63 29.04
N LEU A 234 -19.43 4.47 29.30
CA LEU A 234 -18.85 3.17 28.91
C LEU A 234 -19.38 2.67 27.56
N ILE A 235 -18.47 2.36 26.64
CA ILE A 235 -18.75 1.60 25.42
C ILE A 235 -18.26 0.16 25.61
N VAL A 236 -19.15 -0.81 25.46
CA VAL A 236 -18.79 -2.24 25.49
C VAL A 236 -18.81 -2.78 24.07
N THR A 237 -17.65 -3.25 23.59
CA THR A 237 -17.47 -3.70 22.20
C THR A 237 -17.14 -5.18 22.14
N PRO A 238 -18.08 -6.06 21.72
CA PRO A 238 -17.78 -7.45 21.47
C PRO A 238 -16.89 -7.57 20.23
N PHE A 239 -15.69 -8.11 20.42
CA PHE A 239 -14.69 -8.27 19.38
C PHE A 239 -14.18 -9.70 19.30
N PHE A 240 -15.08 -10.58 18.83
CA PHE A 240 -14.84 -12.00 18.66
C PHE A 240 -15.66 -12.54 17.48
N ILE A 241 -15.51 -13.84 17.20
CA ILE A 241 -16.37 -14.59 16.27
C ILE A 241 -17.08 -15.67 17.09
N GLY A 242 -18.33 -15.39 17.49
CA GLY A 242 -19.06 -16.20 18.47
C GLY A 242 -20.22 -17.01 17.85
N PRO A 243 -20.84 -17.91 18.63
CA PRO A 243 -22.10 -18.56 18.23
C PRO A 243 -23.22 -17.54 17.98
N LYS A 244 -23.94 -17.74 16.87
CA LYS A 244 -25.10 -16.97 16.40
C LYS A 244 -26.04 -17.93 15.67
N PHE A 245 -26.92 -18.60 16.43
CA PHE A 245 -27.94 -19.49 15.85
C PHE A 245 -29.05 -18.68 15.18
N ASP A 246 -29.52 -17.64 15.86
CA ASP A 246 -30.42 -16.61 15.36
C ASP A 246 -30.13 -15.26 16.07
N ASN A 247 -30.97 -14.25 15.88
CA ASN A 247 -30.78 -12.92 16.49
C ASN A 247 -30.94 -12.89 18.01
N ARG A 248 -31.69 -13.83 18.60
CA ARG A 248 -31.92 -13.96 20.05
C ARG A 248 -30.96 -14.96 20.70
N MET A 249 -30.50 -15.95 19.96
CA MET A 249 -29.56 -16.99 20.37
C MET A 249 -28.17 -16.70 19.81
N SER A 250 -27.62 -15.52 20.15
CA SER A 250 -26.26 -15.13 19.85
C SER A 250 -25.48 -14.77 21.12
N MET A 251 -24.16 -14.96 21.10
CA MET A 251 -23.32 -14.58 22.23
C MET A 251 -23.42 -13.09 22.53
N THR A 252 -23.46 -12.26 21.48
CA THR A 252 -23.63 -10.81 21.58
C THR A 252 -24.97 -10.42 22.21
N HIS A 253 -26.08 -11.06 21.83
CA HIS A 253 -27.38 -10.83 22.48
C HIS A 253 -27.40 -11.28 23.95
N TRP A 254 -26.73 -12.39 24.26
CA TRP A 254 -26.62 -12.86 25.63
C TRP A 254 -25.83 -11.87 26.50
N LEU A 255 -24.69 -11.37 26.01
CA LEU A 255 -23.89 -10.35 26.69
C LEU A 255 -24.64 -9.02 26.85
N SER A 256 -25.34 -8.54 25.82
CA SER A 256 -26.11 -7.30 25.92
C SER A 256 -27.23 -7.41 26.94
N ARG A 257 -27.96 -8.54 26.96
CA ARG A 257 -28.99 -8.82 27.98
C ARG A 257 -28.41 -8.92 29.39
N LYS A 258 -27.21 -9.48 29.53
CA LYS A 258 -26.53 -9.63 30.83
C LYS A 258 -26.27 -8.27 31.49
N PHE A 259 -25.97 -7.24 30.69
CA PHE A 259 -25.65 -5.91 31.19
C PHE A 259 -26.75 -4.86 30.94
N LYS A 260 -27.97 -5.27 30.60
CA LYS A 260 -29.07 -4.37 30.22
C LYS A 260 -29.48 -3.36 31.30
N ASP A 261 -29.24 -3.69 32.58
CA ASP A 261 -29.66 -2.88 33.72
C ASP A 261 -28.56 -1.88 34.14
N TYR A 262 -27.44 -1.83 33.41
CA TYR A 262 -26.34 -0.90 33.62
C TYR A 262 -26.34 0.20 32.56
N ASP A 263 -25.92 1.40 32.96
CA ASP A 263 -25.80 2.57 32.10
C ASP A 263 -24.55 2.47 31.21
N LEU A 264 -24.70 1.81 30.05
CA LEU A 264 -23.63 1.60 29.07
C LEU A 264 -24.14 1.59 27.63
N ASN A 265 -23.25 1.87 26.69
CA ASN A 265 -23.48 1.76 25.25
C ASN A 265 -22.90 0.44 24.73
N PHE A 266 -23.76 -0.54 24.47
CA PHE A 266 -23.35 -1.85 23.95
C PHE A 266 -23.33 -1.85 22.41
N VAL A 267 -22.20 -2.20 21.80
CA VAL A 267 -22.09 -2.40 20.35
C VAL A 267 -22.73 -3.75 19.99
N ASN A 268 -23.72 -3.73 19.09
CA ASN A 268 -24.56 -4.90 18.80
C ASN A 268 -24.01 -5.83 17.72
N GLU A 269 -22.92 -5.45 17.06
CA GLU A 269 -22.35 -6.19 15.95
C GLU A 269 -20.93 -6.64 16.25
N GLU A 270 -20.63 -7.90 15.91
CA GLU A 270 -19.32 -8.52 16.07
C GLU A 270 -18.37 -8.15 14.90
N ILE A 271 -17.28 -8.89 14.77
CA ILE A 271 -16.34 -8.77 13.64
C ILE A 271 -17.03 -9.10 12.30
N ILE A 272 -17.84 -10.16 12.26
CA ILE A 272 -18.66 -10.54 11.10
C ILE A 272 -20.06 -9.92 11.31
N PRO A 273 -20.66 -9.22 10.32
CA PRO A 273 -20.36 -9.26 8.87
C PRO A 273 -19.64 -8.02 8.30
N HIS A 274 -18.66 -7.45 9.00
CA HIS A 274 -18.04 -6.20 8.56
C HIS A 274 -17.38 -6.30 7.16
N PRO A 275 -17.57 -5.33 6.24
CA PRO A 275 -17.08 -5.40 4.86
C PRO A 275 -15.55 -5.54 4.71
N ASN A 276 -14.78 -4.99 5.65
CA ASN A 276 -13.31 -5.15 5.66
C ASN A 276 -12.84 -6.61 5.74
N LEU A 277 -13.69 -7.56 6.15
CA LEU A 277 -13.36 -8.99 6.10
C LEU A 277 -13.20 -9.50 4.67
N LEU A 278 -14.01 -8.98 3.73
CA LEU A 278 -13.85 -9.31 2.31
C LEU A 278 -12.53 -8.76 1.79
N LEU A 279 -12.20 -7.52 2.17
CA LEU A 279 -10.91 -6.91 1.81
C LEU A 279 -9.73 -7.71 2.39
N TRP A 280 -9.85 -8.19 3.64
CA TRP A 280 -8.85 -9.06 4.24
C TRP A 280 -8.70 -10.37 3.46
N LEU A 281 -9.79 -11.06 3.13
CA LEU A 281 -9.75 -12.30 2.32
C LEU A 281 -9.06 -12.05 0.98
N LYS A 282 -9.48 -11.01 0.25
CA LYS A 282 -8.93 -10.65 -1.06
C LYS A 282 -7.45 -10.25 -0.98
N LYS A 283 -7.06 -9.35 -0.06
CA LYS A 283 -5.66 -8.93 0.12
C LYS A 283 -4.76 -10.09 0.49
N THR A 284 -5.25 -10.95 1.38
CA THR A 284 -4.52 -12.14 1.81
C THR A 284 -4.34 -13.09 0.64
N ALA A 285 -5.40 -13.38 -0.13
CA ALA A 285 -5.31 -14.23 -1.32
C ALA A 285 -4.35 -13.67 -2.38
N ASN A 286 -4.42 -12.37 -2.65
CA ASN A 286 -3.54 -11.68 -3.61
C ASN A 286 -2.05 -11.87 -3.29
N ALA A 287 -1.68 -11.99 -2.01
CA ALA A 287 -0.30 -12.22 -1.55
C ALA A 287 0.20 -13.66 -1.76
N TYR A 288 -0.63 -14.56 -2.28
CA TYR A 288 -0.28 -15.95 -2.60
C TYR A 288 -0.49 -16.29 -4.08
N LEU A 289 -1.03 -15.37 -4.86
CA LEU A 289 -1.16 -15.48 -6.30
C LEU A 289 0.06 -14.87 -6.98
N PRO A 290 0.57 -15.48 -8.06
CA PRO A 290 1.64 -14.87 -8.84
C PRO A 290 1.16 -13.53 -9.41
N PRO A 291 2.05 -12.53 -9.54
CA PRO A 291 1.74 -11.30 -10.25
C PRO A 291 1.38 -11.58 -11.72
N SER A 292 0.25 -11.05 -12.17
CA SER A 292 -0.16 -11.00 -13.58
C SER A 292 -0.12 -9.56 -14.05
N SER A 293 0.56 -9.30 -15.17
CA SER A 293 0.67 -7.95 -15.76
C SER A 293 -0.71 -7.34 -16.07
N ALA A 294 -1.68 -8.15 -16.47
CA ALA A 294 -3.06 -7.72 -16.74
C ALA A 294 -3.82 -7.25 -15.48
N GLN A 295 -3.31 -7.58 -14.29
CA GLN A 295 -3.88 -7.21 -12.99
C GLN A 295 -3.03 -6.19 -12.24
N VAL A 296 -2.09 -5.55 -12.94
CA VAL A 296 -1.34 -4.40 -12.43
C VAL A 296 -1.98 -3.10 -12.92
N GLY A 297 -2.26 -2.21 -11.99
CA GLY A 297 -2.60 -0.82 -12.26
C GLY A 297 -1.55 0.12 -11.69
N VAL A 298 -1.64 1.39 -12.06
CA VAL A 298 -0.71 2.44 -11.63
C VAL A 298 -1.55 3.59 -11.07
N VAL A 299 -1.21 4.05 -9.87
CA VAL A 299 -1.72 5.32 -9.34
C VAL A 299 -0.59 6.32 -9.39
N ILE A 300 -0.77 7.43 -10.10
CA ILE A 300 0.21 8.52 -10.15
C ILE A 300 -0.32 9.67 -9.28
N MET A 301 0.48 10.06 -8.30
CA MET A 301 0.21 11.13 -7.35
C MET A 301 1.14 12.32 -7.63
N PRO A 302 0.78 13.22 -8.56
CA PRO A 302 1.39 14.54 -8.66
C PRO A 302 0.83 15.47 -7.59
N HIS A 303 1.53 16.58 -7.34
CA HIS A 303 1.07 17.60 -6.40
C HIS A 303 -0.31 18.16 -6.78
N GLY A 304 -0.52 18.42 -8.07
CA GLY A 304 -1.71 19.13 -8.56
C GLY A 304 -1.63 20.63 -8.30
N ALA A 305 -2.02 21.44 -9.27
CA ALA A 305 -2.05 22.89 -9.13
C ALA A 305 -3.10 23.49 -10.06
N THR A 306 -2.77 24.58 -10.74
CA THR A 306 -3.62 25.19 -11.77
C THR A 306 -3.75 24.26 -13.00
N GLN A 307 -4.80 24.44 -13.79
CA GLN A 307 -5.04 23.61 -14.98
C GLN A 307 -3.83 23.54 -15.93
N PRO A 308 -3.08 24.63 -16.22
CA PRO A 308 -1.89 24.53 -17.06
C PRO A 308 -0.81 23.59 -16.51
N TYR A 309 -0.66 23.50 -15.19
CA TYR A 309 0.26 22.52 -14.58
C TYR A 309 -0.26 21.09 -14.79
N ASN A 310 -1.55 20.86 -14.54
CA ASN A 310 -2.16 19.54 -14.67
C ASN A 310 -2.10 19.06 -16.13
N ASP A 311 -2.43 19.92 -17.11
CA ASP A 311 -2.36 19.60 -18.54
C ASP A 311 -0.96 19.11 -18.98
N VAL A 312 0.10 19.69 -18.41
CA VAL A 312 1.48 19.33 -18.72
C VAL A 312 1.83 17.96 -18.14
N VAL A 313 1.39 17.68 -16.91
CA VAL A 313 1.55 16.39 -16.26
C VAL A 313 0.80 15.30 -17.04
N GLU A 314 -0.44 15.58 -17.45
CA GLU A 314 -1.25 14.66 -18.24
C GLU A 314 -0.62 14.36 -19.60
N ARG A 315 -0.03 15.35 -20.28
CA ARG A 315 0.71 15.14 -21.53
C ARG A 315 1.90 14.19 -21.38
N VAL A 316 2.60 14.23 -20.24
CA VAL A 316 3.72 13.32 -19.95
C VAL A 316 3.23 11.88 -19.77
N ILE A 317 2.02 11.72 -19.21
CA ILE A 317 1.43 10.42 -18.85
C ILE A 317 0.66 9.81 -20.03
N ALA A 318 0.07 10.61 -20.91
CA ALA A 318 -0.80 10.15 -22.00
C ALA A 318 -0.21 8.99 -22.84
N PRO A 319 1.08 9.01 -23.25
CA PRO A 319 1.67 7.90 -24.00
C PRO A 319 1.73 6.57 -23.23
N LEU A 320 1.65 6.61 -21.90
CA LEU A 320 1.70 5.43 -21.03
C LEU A 320 0.32 4.80 -20.82
N GLN A 321 -0.76 5.53 -21.07
CA GLN A 321 -2.13 5.05 -20.87
C GLN A 321 -2.53 3.93 -21.84
N GLU A 322 -1.86 3.86 -23.01
CA GLU A 322 -2.06 2.75 -23.96
C GLU A 322 -1.53 1.40 -23.42
N ARG A 323 -0.61 1.44 -22.45
CA ARG A 323 0.11 0.26 -21.94
C ARG A 323 -0.21 -0.08 -20.49
N TYR A 324 -0.58 0.91 -19.70
CA TYR A 324 -0.86 0.75 -18.28
C TYR A 324 -2.23 1.32 -17.94
N ARG A 325 -2.94 0.66 -17.03
CA ARG A 325 -4.15 1.20 -16.41
C ARG A 325 -3.72 2.23 -15.38
N ILE A 326 -3.85 3.51 -15.72
CA ILE A 326 -3.34 4.62 -14.91
C ILE A 326 -4.51 5.41 -14.34
N GLU A 327 -4.48 5.59 -13.02
CA GLU A 327 -5.36 6.51 -12.30
C GLU A 327 -4.55 7.64 -11.67
N MET A 328 -5.16 8.83 -11.61
CA MET A 328 -4.56 10.00 -11.00
C MET A 328 -5.11 10.21 -9.59
N ALA A 329 -4.21 10.53 -8.65
CA ALA A 329 -4.56 10.97 -7.30
C ALA A 329 -3.84 12.29 -7.02
N TYR A 330 -4.37 13.40 -7.52
CA TYR A 330 -3.76 14.73 -7.31
C TYR A 330 -3.75 15.09 -5.83
N GLY A 331 -2.63 15.59 -5.32
CA GLY A 331 -2.55 16.16 -3.98
C GLY A 331 -1.33 15.72 -3.18
N MET A 332 -1.23 16.25 -1.97
CA MET A 332 -0.15 15.99 -1.02
C MET A 332 -0.43 14.77 -0.13
N GLY A 333 -0.89 13.66 -0.73
CA GLY A 333 -1.26 12.45 0.01
C GLY A 333 -2.63 12.54 0.68
N ASP A 334 -3.64 13.01 -0.06
CA ASP A 334 -5.04 12.99 0.41
C ASP A 334 -5.59 11.54 0.42
N PRO A 335 -5.97 10.98 1.57
CA PRO A 335 -6.47 9.60 1.65
C PRO A 335 -7.74 9.35 0.82
N ALA A 336 -8.64 10.32 0.69
CA ALA A 336 -9.89 10.17 -0.04
C ALA A 336 -9.64 10.06 -1.55
N LEU A 337 -8.80 10.95 -2.09
CA LEU A 337 -8.42 10.91 -3.52
C LEU A 337 -7.62 9.65 -3.86
N ILE A 338 -6.73 9.22 -2.97
CA ILE A 338 -6.01 7.95 -3.12
C ILE A 338 -6.98 6.76 -3.08
N GLN A 339 -7.92 6.73 -2.13
CA GLN A 339 -8.93 5.67 -2.05
C GLN A 339 -9.77 5.61 -3.33
N GLU A 340 -10.18 6.75 -3.88
CA GLU A 340 -10.99 6.81 -5.09
C GLU A 340 -10.24 6.22 -6.30
N ALA A 341 -8.99 6.66 -6.53
CA ALA A 341 -8.13 6.14 -7.59
C ALA A 341 -7.89 4.62 -7.47
N VAL A 342 -7.59 4.15 -6.25
CA VAL A 342 -7.41 2.72 -5.97
C VAL A 342 -8.70 1.93 -6.20
N SER A 343 -9.84 2.46 -5.78
CA SER A 343 -11.14 1.78 -5.93
C SER A 343 -11.55 1.62 -7.39
N ARG A 344 -11.26 2.61 -8.25
CA ARG A 344 -11.48 2.51 -9.70
C ARG A 344 -10.67 1.36 -10.30
N LEU A 345 -9.36 1.29 -10.01
CA LEU A 345 -8.52 0.19 -10.47
C LEU A 345 -9.01 -1.18 -9.96
N GLU A 346 -9.36 -1.29 -8.67
CA GLU A 346 -9.87 -2.55 -8.10
C GLU A 346 -11.19 -2.99 -8.75
N SER A 347 -12.06 -2.05 -9.13
CA SER A 347 -13.31 -2.35 -9.85
C SER A 347 -13.08 -2.95 -11.23
N GLU A 348 -11.91 -2.71 -11.84
CA GLU A 348 -11.48 -3.29 -13.12
C GLU A 348 -10.68 -4.60 -12.96
N GLY A 349 -10.61 -5.14 -11.74
CA GLY A 349 -9.91 -6.39 -11.44
C GLY A 349 -8.41 -6.24 -11.17
N VAL A 350 -7.92 -5.02 -10.98
CA VAL A 350 -6.53 -4.78 -10.53
C VAL A 350 -6.33 -5.32 -9.12
N ARG A 351 -5.22 -6.03 -8.91
CA ARG A 351 -4.83 -6.65 -7.63
C ARG A 351 -3.50 -6.15 -7.10
N ARG A 352 -2.73 -5.46 -7.95
CA ARG A 352 -1.42 -4.89 -7.66
C ARG A 352 -1.36 -3.48 -8.18
N ILE A 353 -0.92 -2.55 -7.37
CA ILE A 353 -0.87 -1.14 -7.73
C ILE A 353 0.56 -0.64 -7.56
N VAL A 354 1.10 -0.08 -8.64
CA VAL A 354 2.31 0.74 -8.57
C VAL A 354 1.90 2.16 -8.19
N PHE A 355 2.27 2.60 -7.00
CA PHE A 355 1.98 3.94 -6.51
C PHE A 355 3.17 4.87 -6.77
N VAL A 356 2.97 5.88 -7.62
CA VAL A 356 4.02 6.79 -8.09
C VAL A 356 3.88 8.14 -7.41
N ARG A 357 4.86 8.52 -6.59
CA ARG A 357 5.00 9.88 -6.07
C ARG A 357 5.72 10.73 -7.10
N MET A 358 4.98 11.54 -7.85
CA MET A 358 5.57 12.43 -8.86
C MET A 358 6.09 13.72 -8.20
N TYR A 359 7.06 13.54 -7.30
CA TYR A 359 7.76 14.57 -6.52
C TYR A 359 9.25 14.56 -6.83
N SER A 360 9.93 15.68 -6.58
CA SER A 360 11.34 15.88 -6.96
C SER A 360 12.25 14.83 -6.35
N LEU A 361 12.11 14.54 -5.06
CA LEU A 361 12.95 13.58 -4.34
C LEU A 361 12.14 12.37 -3.87
N SER A 362 12.76 11.19 -3.87
CA SER A 362 12.07 9.92 -3.58
C SER A 362 11.53 9.82 -2.14
N GLY A 363 12.12 10.59 -1.20
CA GLY A 363 11.65 10.68 0.18
C GLY A 363 10.44 11.60 0.39
N GLN A 364 10.10 12.47 -0.57
CA GLN A 364 8.98 13.40 -0.43
C GLN A 364 7.65 12.65 -0.44
N MET A 365 6.79 12.96 0.54
CA MET A 365 5.51 12.29 0.79
C MET A 365 5.57 10.79 1.06
N LYS A 366 6.77 10.18 1.09
CA LYS A 366 6.91 8.73 1.27
C LYS A 366 6.42 8.25 2.65
N PRO A 367 6.83 8.82 3.79
CA PRO A 367 6.33 8.37 5.10
C PRO A 367 4.80 8.48 5.22
N LEU A 368 4.25 9.59 4.73
CA LEU A 368 2.80 9.85 4.70
C LEU A 368 2.04 8.83 3.85
N THR A 369 2.46 8.65 2.59
CA THR A 369 1.77 7.75 1.65
C THR A 369 1.98 6.28 2.00
N ASP A 370 3.15 5.89 2.49
CA ASP A 370 3.37 4.51 2.97
C ASP A 370 2.46 4.20 4.16
N TYR A 371 2.19 5.18 5.03
CA TYR A 371 1.22 5.01 6.10
C TYR A 371 -0.20 4.86 5.53
N ILE A 372 -0.65 5.77 4.68
CA ILE A 372 -2.00 5.75 4.06
C ILE A 372 -2.26 4.43 3.33
N LEU A 373 -1.28 3.92 2.59
CA LEU A 373 -1.35 2.65 1.85
C LEU A 373 -1.23 1.39 2.74
N ALA A 374 -1.07 1.58 4.06
CA ALA A 374 -0.81 0.53 5.05
C ALA A 374 0.44 -0.32 4.74
N LEU A 375 1.47 0.31 4.18
CA LEU A 375 2.82 -0.27 4.00
C LEU A 375 3.67 -0.15 5.27
N THR A 376 3.34 0.79 6.16
CA THR A 376 3.88 0.90 7.51
C THR A 376 2.77 1.07 8.53
N ASN A 377 3.05 0.65 9.78
CA ASN A 377 2.19 0.91 10.92
C ASN A 377 2.57 2.19 11.66
N ASP A 378 3.69 2.83 11.30
CA ASP A 378 4.18 4.03 11.95
C ASP A 378 3.51 5.27 11.33
N PRO A 379 2.72 6.04 12.10
CA PRO A 379 2.11 7.25 11.57
C PRO A 379 3.18 8.30 11.24
N PRO A 380 2.94 9.16 10.24
CA PRO A 380 3.81 10.31 10.00
C PRO A 380 3.81 11.24 11.22
N GLN A 381 4.87 12.04 11.39
CA GLN A 381 4.89 13.09 12.40
C GLN A 381 3.73 14.07 12.14
N SER A 382 2.90 14.30 13.17
CA SER A 382 1.80 15.26 13.08
C SER A 382 2.33 16.69 13.08
N GLN A 383 1.59 17.61 12.44
CA GLN A 383 1.93 19.04 12.46
C GLN A 383 1.57 19.69 13.79
N HIS A 384 0.56 19.16 14.48
CA HIS A 384 0.17 19.57 15.83
C HIS A 384 0.14 18.37 16.79
N GLU A 385 0.45 18.60 18.06
CA GLU A 385 0.27 17.60 19.10
C GLU A 385 -1.23 17.29 19.26
N GLY A 386 -1.59 16.01 19.19
CA GLY A 386 -2.97 15.55 19.36
C GLY A 386 -3.76 15.32 18.06
N ASP A 387 -3.24 15.70 16.89
CA ASP A 387 -3.89 15.39 15.61
C ASP A 387 -3.89 13.88 15.35
N ALA A 388 -5.06 13.34 14.99
CA ALA A 388 -5.14 11.98 14.46
C ALA A 388 -4.34 11.89 13.15
N PRO A 389 -3.64 10.78 12.91
CA PRO A 389 -2.98 10.58 11.62
C PRO A 389 -4.02 10.45 10.51
N PRO A 390 -3.63 10.67 9.24
CA PRO A 390 -4.52 10.51 8.11
C PRO A 390 -5.06 9.08 8.02
N ASP A 391 -6.27 8.92 7.49
CA ASP A 391 -6.89 7.61 7.34
C ASP A 391 -6.06 6.68 6.43
N GLN A 392 -5.96 5.42 6.83
CA GLN A 392 -5.45 4.37 5.95
C GLN A 392 -6.54 3.91 4.99
N ILE A 393 -6.20 3.79 3.71
CA ILE A 393 -7.15 3.32 2.70
C ILE A 393 -7.54 1.87 2.95
N ARG A 394 -8.73 1.52 2.49
CA ARG A 394 -9.31 0.18 2.52
C ARG A 394 -9.17 -0.46 1.15
N SER A 395 -8.10 -1.23 0.96
CA SER A 395 -7.77 -1.83 -0.35
C SER A 395 -7.19 -3.23 -0.23
N ALA A 396 -7.74 -4.13 -1.06
CA ALA A 396 -7.25 -5.48 -1.24
C ALA A 396 -6.02 -5.59 -2.16
N ALA A 397 -5.63 -4.50 -2.82
CA ALA A 397 -4.44 -4.45 -3.64
C ALA A 397 -3.15 -4.59 -2.82
N LEU A 398 -2.12 -5.12 -3.47
CA LEU A 398 -0.74 -5.07 -2.99
C LEU A 398 -0.03 -3.89 -3.65
N PHE A 399 0.77 -3.15 -2.88
CA PHE A 399 1.42 -1.95 -3.37
C PHE A 399 2.94 -2.15 -3.53
N SER A 400 3.46 -1.58 -4.61
CA SER A 400 4.87 -1.22 -4.76
C SER A 400 4.90 0.28 -5.06
N SER A 401 5.93 1.01 -4.63
CA SER A 401 5.91 2.47 -4.74
C SER A 401 7.28 3.06 -5.01
N PHE A 402 7.33 4.08 -5.87
CA PHE A 402 8.56 4.84 -6.19
C PHE A 402 8.27 6.34 -6.31
N GLY A 403 9.31 7.15 -6.50
CA GLY A 403 9.21 8.59 -6.71
C GLY A 403 10.58 9.21 -6.94
N GLY A 404 10.65 10.53 -6.98
CA GLY A 404 11.92 11.26 -7.09
C GLY A 404 12.39 11.46 -8.52
N TYR A 405 11.64 12.22 -9.32
CA TYR A 405 12.03 12.45 -10.73
C TYR A 405 13.35 13.21 -10.89
N GLU A 406 13.73 14.07 -9.93
CA GLU A 406 15.02 14.78 -9.94
C GLU A 406 16.21 13.87 -9.60
N GLU A 407 15.98 12.65 -9.13
CA GLU A 407 17.05 11.70 -8.84
C GLU A 407 17.47 10.90 -10.09
N ALA A 408 16.74 11.03 -11.19
CA ALA A 408 17.08 10.42 -12.47
C ALA A 408 18.26 11.15 -13.14
N PRO A 409 19.35 10.43 -13.52
CA PRO A 409 20.50 11.04 -14.20
C PRO A 409 20.13 11.83 -15.47
N GLU A 410 19.08 11.41 -16.17
CA GLU A 410 18.61 11.99 -17.43
C GLU A 410 18.04 13.41 -17.28
N ILE A 411 17.78 13.89 -16.06
CA ILE A 411 17.34 15.27 -15.81
C ILE A 411 18.38 16.29 -16.29
N ALA A 412 19.67 15.96 -16.21
CA ALA A 412 20.73 16.81 -16.73
C ALA A 412 20.59 17.05 -18.25
N GLN A 413 20.05 16.08 -19.00
CA GLN A 413 19.76 16.25 -20.43
C GLN A 413 18.71 17.35 -20.64
N ILE A 414 17.61 17.31 -19.87
CA ILE A 414 16.54 18.31 -19.98
C ILE A 414 17.09 19.70 -19.69
N LEU A 415 17.83 19.83 -18.59
CA LEU A 415 18.42 21.11 -18.18
C LEU A 415 19.38 21.64 -19.25
N HIS A 416 20.20 20.78 -19.87
CA HIS A 416 21.09 21.17 -20.96
C HIS A 416 20.33 21.75 -22.15
N GLU A 417 19.24 21.09 -22.57
CA GLU A 417 18.38 21.56 -23.66
C GLU A 417 17.70 22.89 -23.30
N ARG A 418 17.18 23.04 -22.06
CA ARG A 418 16.58 24.31 -21.59
C ARG A 418 17.57 25.47 -21.53
N ILE A 419 18.84 25.20 -21.20
CA ILE A 419 19.90 26.20 -21.27
C ILE A 419 20.14 26.60 -22.73
N GLY A 420 20.25 25.62 -23.63
CA GLY A 420 20.49 25.83 -25.07
C GLY A 420 19.44 26.71 -25.76
N GLU A 421 18.18 26.68 -25.29
CA GLU A 421 17.10 27.54 -25.81
C GLU A 421 17.34 29.04 -25.63
N ILE A 422 18.15 29.45 -24.62
CA ILE A 422 18.38 30.88 -24.30
C ILE A 422 19.87 31.28 -24.28
N SER A 423 20.76 30.30 -24.27
CA SER A 423 22.21 30.48 -24.33
C SER A 423 22.64 31.04 -25.69
N LYS A 424 23.63 31.94 -25.67
CA LYS A 424 24.20 32.54 -26.88
C LYS A 424 25.71 32.31 -26.97
N LYS A 425 26.42 32.50 -25.86
CA LYS A 425 27.87 32.34 -25.78
C LYS A 425 28.23 31.66 -24.45
N PRO A 426 28.24 30.31 -24.41
CA PRO A 426 28.40 29.55 -23.16
C PRO A 426 29.60 29.98 -22.30
N ALA A 427 30.75 30.25 -22.93
CA ALA A 427 31.98 30.64 -22.23
C ALA A 427 31.87 31.95 -21.43
N ASP A 428 30.89 32.81 -21.73
CA ASP A 428 30.62 34.07 -21.04
C ASP A 428 29.37 33.98 -20.14
N GLU A 429 28.76 32.81 -20.01
CA GLU A 429 27.46 32.63 -19.37
C GLU A 429 27.56 31.87 -18.04
N THR A 430 26.99 32.47 -16.99
CA THR A 430 26.77 31.81 -15.70
C THR A 430 25.36 31.26 -15.64
N VAL A 431 25.22 29.94 -15.57
CA VAL A 431 23.94 29.25 -15.38
C VAL A 431 23.66 29.11 -13.88
N ILE A 432 22.43 29.42 -13.47
CA ILE A 432 21.94 29.14 -12.11
C ILE A 432 20.68 28.29 -12.22
N LEU A 433 20.75 27.05 -11.73
CA LEU A 433 19.60 26.18 -11.59
C LEU A 433 18.82 26.60 -10.34
N VAL A 434 17.53 26.90 -10.49
CA VAL A 434 16.69 27.39 -9.39
C VAL A 434 15.52 26.42 -9.16
N ALA A 435 15.44 25.85 -7.95
CA ALA A 435 14.38 24.94 -7.54
C ALA A 435 13.47 25.54 -6.46
N HIS A 436 12.34 24.87 -6.20
CA HIS A 436 11.39 25.26 -5.15
C HIS A 436 12.06 25.31 -3.77
N GLY A 437 12.76 24.25 -3.36
CA GLY A 437 13.36 24.13 -2.03
C GLY A 437 12.40 23.55 -0.98
N ALA A 438 12.89 23.41 0.24
CA ALA A 438 12.15 22.79 1.34
C ALA A 438 12.13 23.65 2.62
N GLY A 439 11.19 23.36 3.50
CA GLY A 439 10.98 24.07 4.75
C GLY A 439 12.04 23.80 5.80
N SER A 440 12.40 22.54 6.02
CA SER A 440 13.51 22.19 6.90
C SER A 440 14.87 22.38 6.21
N ASP A 441 15.88 22.73 7.00
CA ASP A 441 17.23 22.94 6.48
C ASP A 441 17.85 21.62 6.00
N GLU A 442 17.55 20.51 6.66
CA GLU A 442 18.01 19.16 6.30
C GLU A 442 17.41 18.72 4.95
N ALA A 443 16.11 18.92 4.75
CA ALA A 443 15.47 18.58 3.48
C ALA A 443 15.99 19.47 2.35
N ASN A 444 16.20 20.76 2.62
CA ASN A 444 16.72 21.68 1.62
C ASN A 444 18.18 21.36 1.25
N ALA A 445 19.01 20.98 2.22
CA ALA A 445 20.39 20.55 1.98
C ALA A 445 20.46 19.28 1.12
N ARG A 446 19.57 18.30 1.36
CA ARG A 446 19.46 17.11 0.50
C ARG A 446 19.07 17.46 -0.93
N TRP A 447 18.15 18.41 -1.11
CA TRP A 447 17.74 18.87 -2.43
C TRP A 447 18.88 19.59 -3.17
N LEU A 448 19.58 20.52 -2.50
CA LEU A 448 20.77 21.18 -3.05
C LEU A 448 21.86 20.17 -3.42
N ALA A 449 22.07 19.12 -2.63
CA ALA A 449 23.03 18.08 -2.97
C ALA A 449 22.67 17.34 -4.26
N ARG A 450 21.38 17.11 -4.54
CA ARG A 450 20.92 16.54 -5.82
C ARG A 450 21.12 17.49 -6.99
N MET A 451 20.76 18.76 -6.81
CA MET A 451 21.02 19.79 -7.82
C MET A 451 22.51 19.96 -8.12
N LYS A 452 23.38 19.77 -7.12
CA LYS A 452 24.84 19.80 -7.33
C LYS A 452 25.28 18.71 -8.30
N GLY A 453 24.72 17.50 -8.17
CA GLY A 453 24.97 16.41 -9.12
C GLY A 453 24.49 16.75 -10.54
N HIS A 454 23.35 17.42 -10.69
CA HIS A 454 22.91 17.92 -12.00
C HIS A 454 23.89 18.96 -12.58
N ALA A 455 24.36 19.89 -11.75
CA ALA A 455 25.33 20.89 -12.17
C ALA A 455 26.67 20.26 -12.59
N GLU A 456 27.10 19.18 -11.96
CA GLU A 456 28.29 18.40 -12.35
C GLU A 456 28.06 17.70 -13.70
N ALA A 457 26.95 16.98 -13.86
CA ALA A 457 26.61 16.33 -15.13
C ALA A 457 26.48 17.34 -16.29
N LEU A 458 25.95 18.54 -16.03
CA LEU A 458 25.88 19.61 -17.04
C LEU A 458 27.26 20.12 -17.46
N ARG A 459 28.25 20.16 -16.56
CA ARG A 459 29.61 20.55 -16.93
C ARG A 459 30.22 19.57 -17.92
N ASP A 460 29.91 18.29 -17.77
CA ASP A 460 30.40 17.24 -18.68
C ASP A 460 29.70 17.28 -20.05
N LEU A 461 28.40 17.64 -20.06
CA LEU A 461 27.58 17.74 -21.28
C LEU A 461 27.86 19.01 -22.09
N ALA A 462 28.16 20.14 -21.43
CA ALA A 462 28.26 21.45 -22.07
C ALA A 462 29.54 21.61 -22.91
N LYS A 463 29.39 21.66 -24.23
CA LYS A 463 30.48 21.99 -25.17
C LYS A 463 30.02 23.07 -26.17
N PRO A 464 30.64 24.27 -26.18
CA PRO A 464 31.69 24.75 -25.27
C PRO A 464 31.18 24.89 -23.81
N ALA A 465 32.11 24.82 -22.86
CA ALA A 465 31.77 24.87 -21.44
C ALA A 465 31.16 26.22 -21.04
N PHE A 466 30.20 26.17 -20.10
CA PHE A 466 29.70 27.38 -19.44
C PHE A 466 30.75 27.99 -18.53
N ARG A 467 30.72 29.31 -18.36
CA ARG A 467 31.62 30.00 -17.41
C ARG A 467 31.48 29.42 -16.00
N ALA A 468 30.24 29.27 -15.55
CA ALA A 468 29.92 28.68 -14.26
C ALA A 468 28.52 28.06 -14.26
N ILE A 469 28.34 27.01 -13.47
CA ILE A 469 27.03 26.42 -13.19
C ILE A 469 26.85 26.41 -11.66
N LYS A 470 25.83 27.13 -11.19
CA LYS A 470 25.47 27.31 -9.79
C LYS A 470 24.07 26.75 -9.53
N ILE A 471 23.74 26.58 -8.25
CA ILE A 471 22.47 26.04 -7.79
C ILE A 471 21.88 26.92 -6.70
N ALA A 472 20.57 27.04 -6.68
CA ALA A 472 19.83 27.75 -5.66
C ALA A 472 18.44 27.15 -5.44
N THR A 473 17.91 27.32 -4.24
CA THR A 473 16.52 27.01 -3.88
C THR A 473 15.83 28.28 -3.45
N MET A 474 14.58 28.51 -3.87
CA MET A 474 13.83 29.71 -3.51
C MET A 474 13.19 29.63 -2.12
N ARG A 475 12.94 28.41 -1.62
CA ARG A 475 12.20 28.11 -0.37
C ARG A 475 10.89 28.89 -0.31
N GLU A 476 10.16 28.86 -1.42
CA GLU A 476 9.10 29.81 -1.75
C GLU A 476 7.93 29.87 -0.75
N ASP A 477 7.64 28.79 -0.03
CA ASP A 477 6.52 28.72 0.92
C ASP A 477 6.87 29.22 2.34
N TRP A 478 8.15 29.49 2.63
CA TRP A 478 8.62 29.80 3.98
C TRP A 478 9.18 31.22 4.04
N PRO A 479 8.39 32.24 4.44
CA PRO A 479 8.75 33.66 4.26
C PRO A 479 10.14 34.05 4.76
N GLU A 480 10.49 33.66 6.00
CA GLU A 480 11.80 33.98 6.59
C GLU A 480 12.95 33.30 5.83
N LYS A 481 12.79 32.02 5.50
CA LYS A 481 13.80 31.26 4.74
C LYS A 481 13.90 31.73 3.30
N ARG A 482 12.78 32.13 2.71
CA ARG A 482 12.66 32.69 1.36
C ARG A 482 13.41 34.00 1.25
N GLU A 483 13.27 34.91 2.21
CA GLU A 483 13.98 36.20 2.20
C GLU A 483 15.49 35.99 2.11
N VAL A 484 16.03 35.13 2.97
CA VAL A 484 17.46 34.76 2.95
C VAL A 484 17.85 34.15 1.60
N ALA A 485 17.06 33.22 1.08
CA ALA A 485 17.32 32.55 -0.19
C ALA A 485 17.31 33.51 -1.39
N VAL A 486 16.36 34.44 -1.44
CA VAL A 486 16.25 35.47 -2.49
C VAL A 486 17.47 36.40 -2.46
N ILE A 487 17.90 36.83 -1.27
CA ILE A 487 19.10 37.65 -1.13
C ILE A 487 20.37 36.89 -1.57
N GLN A 488 20.46 35.60 -1.26
CA GLN A 488 21.56 34.75 -1.73
C GLN A 488 21.55 34.62 -3.26
N LEU A 489 20.39 34.37 -3.87
CA LEU A 489 20.24 34.30 -5.32
C LEU A 489 20.59 35.64 -5.99
N LYS A 490 20.17 36.76 -5.40
CA LYS A 490 20.54 38.11 -5.86
C LYS A 490 22.06 38.28 -5.92
N LYS A 491 22.77 37.92 -4.85
CA LYS A 491 24.24 37.97 -4.82
C LYS A 491 24.88 37.09 -5.89
N MET A 492 24.31 35.92 -6.18
CA MET A 492 24.80 35.05 -7.25
C MET A 492 24.63 35.68 -8.64
N ILE A 493 23.48 36.33 -8.90
CA ILE A 493 23.18 37.03 -10.15
C ILE A 493 24.11 38.24 -10.32
N GLU A 494 24.23 39.09 -9.30
CA GLU A 494 25.12 40.27 -9.34
C GLU A 494 26.59 39.88 -9.56
N ALA A 495 27.05 38.81 -8.91
CA ALA A 495 28.39 38.28 -9.14
C ALA A 495 28.55 37.77 -10.59
N GLY A 496 27.58 37.06 -11.14
CA GLY A 496 27.62 36.59 -12.52
C GLY A 496 27.60 37.72 -13.56
N ASN A 497 26.91 38.83 -13.26
CA ASN A 497 26.80 39.99 -14.16
C ASN A 497 28.07 40.84 -14.26
N ARG A 498 28.94 40.83 -13.23
CA ARG A 498 30.28 41.45 -13.33
C ARG A 498 31.17 40.79 -14.38
N ASP A 499 30.73 39.62 -14.80
CA ASP A 499 31.55 38.53 -15.27
C ASP A 499 30.96 37.92 -16.56
N GLY A 500 29.82 38.43 -17.03
CA GLY A 500 29.15 37.95 -18.21
C GLY A 500 27.63 37.94 -18.04
N ARG A 501 26.96 37.06 -18.78
CA ARG A 501 25.49 36.97 -18.80
C ARG A 501 25.00 35.90 -17.85
N VAL A 502 23.94 36.17 -17.09
CA VAL A 502 23.34 35.20 -16.16
C VAL A 502 22.09 34.56 -16.77
N LEU A 503 22.04 33.23 -16.76
CA LEU A 503 20.90 32.42 -17.18
C LEU A 503 20.28 31.71 -15.97
N LEU A 504 19.03 32.03 -15.64
CA LEU A 504 18.23 31.29 -14.67
C LEU A 504 17.46 30.17 -15.36
N ILE A 505 17.60 28.96 -14.86
CA ILE A 505 16.94 27.78 -15.42
C ILE A 505 16.06 27.18 -14.33
N SER A 506 14.77 27.05 -14.64
CA SER A 506 13.82 26.41 -13.72
C SER A 506 14.14 24.93 -13.55
N ASN A 507 14.52 24.56 -12.33
CA ASN A 507 14.72 23.18 -11.89
C ASN A 507 13.47 22.72 -11.13
N ARG A 508 12.34 22.66 -11.84
CA ARG A 508 11.00 22.29 -11.36
C ARG A 508 10.34 21.39 -12.38
N LEU A 509 9.31 20.64 -11.96
CA LEU A 509 8.50 19.86 -12.91
C LEU A 509 7.87 20.74 -13.99
N TYR A 510 7.30 21.88 -13.62
CA TYR A 510 6.68 22.82 -14.57
C TYR A 510 6.78 24.26 -14.08
N GLY A 511 7.01 25.17 -15.03
CA GLY A 511 7.01 26.60 -14.79
C GLY A 511 8.21 27.08 -13.96
N ALA A 512 8.32 28.40 -13.77
CA ALA A 512 9.29 29.02 -12.86
C ALA A 512 8.67 29.40 -11.50
N GLY A 513 7.38 29.14 -11.28
CA GLY A 513 6.70 29.62 -10.07
C GLY A 513 6.84 31.15 -9.90
N PRO A 514 7.02 31.65 -8.66
CA PRO A 514 7.06 33.09 -8.36
C PRO A 514 8.45 33.73 -8.51
N TYR A 515 9.42 33.09 -9.18
CA TYR A 515 10.83 33.54 -9.18
C TYR A 515 11.00 34.99 -9.66
N GLU A 516 10.35 35.36 -10.76
CA GLU A 516 10.45 36.71 -11.32
C GLU A 516 9.88 37.77 -10.36
N ARG A 517 8.78 37.47 -9.67
CA ARG A 517 8.18 38.36 -8.66
C ARG A 517 9.16 38.62 -7.53
N PHE A 518 9.71 37.56 -6.93
CA PHE A 518 10.62 37.69 -5.79
C PHE A 518 11.95 38.37 -6.17
N LEU A 519 12.47 38.14 -7.37
CA LEU A 519 13.66 38.83 -7.85
C LEU A 519 13.41 40.32 -8.11
N LYS A 520 12.22 40.68 -8.61
CA LYS A 520 11.82 42.07 -8.80
C LYS A 520 11.72 42.84 -7.49
N GLU A 521 11.22 42.20 -6.42
CA GLU A 521 11.15 42.79 -5.07
C GLU A 521 12.51 43.20 -4.52
N VAL A 522 13.59 42.51 -4.92
CA VAL A 522 14.97 42.85 -4.53
C VAL A 522 15.74 43.65 -5.59
N GLY A 523 15.03 44.20 -6.58
CA GLY A 523 15.55 45.12 -7.59
C GLY A 523 16.12 44.47 -8.85
N LEU A 524 15.94 43.15 -9.05
CA LEU A 524 16.44 42.45 -10.23
C LEU A 524 15.32 42.25 -11.26
N LYS A 525 15.58 42.64 -12.51
CA LYS A 525 14.63 42.50 -13.62
C LYS A 525 15.17 41.56 -14.69
N LYS A 526 14.29 40.69 -15.20
CA LYS A 526 14.56 39.85 -16.37
C LYS A 526 14.87 40.73 -17.60
N GLY A 527 15.82 40.33 -18.43
CA GLY A 527 16.30 41.06 -19.61
C GLY A 527 17.34 42.14 -19.30
N GLU A 528 17.33 42.70 -18.08
CA GLU A 528 18.35 43.66 -17.62
C GLU A 528 19.46 42.96 -16.82
N HIS A 529 19.07 42.12 -15.85
CA HIS A 529 20.00 41.52 -14.88
C HIS A 529 20.19 40.02 -15.09
N TYR A 530 19.24 39.34 -15.72
CA TYR A 530 19.32 37.92 -16.00
C TYR A 530 18.35 37.56 -17.13
N GLU A 531 18.60 36.45 -17.79
CA GLU A 531 17.66 35.81 -18.70
C GLU A 531 17.12 34.55 -18.06
N MET A 532 15.89 34.14 -18.39
CA MET A 532 15.25 33.02 -17.71
C MET A 532 14.54 32.07 -18.67
N ASN A 533 14.89 30.79 -18.57
CA ASN A 533 14.08 29.69 -19.08
C ASN A 533 13.22 29.15 -17.94
N GLY A 534 11.92 29.45 -18.00
CA GLY A 534 10.96 29.09 -16.97
C GLY A 534 10.13 27.86 -17.29
N GLN A 535 10.46 27.05 -18.30
CA GLN A 535 9.57 25.95 -18.73
C GLN A 535 9.52 24.80 -17.71
N GLY A 536 10.65 24.49 -17.07
CA GLY A 536 10.79 23.31 -16.21
C GLY A 536 11.03 22.03 -17.01
N PHE A 537 10.82 20.89 -16.36
CA PHE A 537 11.13 19.57 -16.93
C PHE A 537 10.06 19.06 -17.89
N ALA A 538 8.80 19.13 -17.50
CA ALA A 538 7.69 18.63 -18.30
C ALA A 538 7.29 19.67 -19.37
N PRO A 539 6.86 19.24 -20.58
CA PRO A 539 6.51 17.88 -20.97
C PRO A 539 7.64 17.11 -21.67
N HIS A 540 8.91 17.29 -21.27
CA HIS A 540 10.03 16.63 -21.94
C HIS A 540 9.93 15.09 -21.88
N PRO A 541 10.21 14.34 -22.98
CA PRO A 541 10.06 12.88 -23.03
C PRO A 541 10.88 12.08 -22.01
N VAL A 542 11.94 12.69 -21.45
CA VAL A 542 12.70 12.11 -20.33
C VAL A 542 11.79 11.81 -19.14
N ILE A 543 10.80 12.66 -18.83
CA ILE A 543 9.90 12.42 -17.69
C ILE A 543 8.98 11.24 -17.97
N THR A 544 8.50 11.08 -19.20
CA THR A 544 7.74 9.90 -19.63
C THR A 544 8.58 8.62 -19.51
N ARG A 545 9.85 8.66 -19.94
CA ARG A 545 10.78 7.51 -19.78
C ARG A 545 11.09 7.19 -18.33
N TRP A 546 11.23 8.20 -17.46
CA TRP A 546 11.41 8.00 -16.03
C TRP A 546 10.21 7.26 -15.42
N LEU A 547 8.99 7.70 -15.73
CA LEU A 547 7.76 7.02 -15.31
C LEU A 547 7.73 5.58 -15.81
N GLU A 548 7.98 5.35 -17.10
CA GLU A 548 7.97 4.02 -17.70
C GLU A 548 8.97 3.07 -17.02
N ASN A 549 10.21 3.53 -16.84
CA ASN A 549 11.28 2.75 -16.21
C ASN A 549 10.95 2.43 -14.74
N GLY A 550 10.42 3.41 -14.00
CA GLY A 550 10.00 3.23 -12.61
C GLY A 550 8.83 2.27 -12.47
N ILE A 551 7.82 2.36 -13.35
CA ILE A 551 6.69 1.42 -13.39
C ILE A 551 7.20 0.02 -13.70
N ALA A 552 8.03 -0.16 -14.72
CA ALA A 552 8.60 -1.45 -15.06
C ALA A 552 9.46 -2.03 -13.92
N GLY A 553 10.21 -1.20 -13.20
CA GLY A 553 10.94 -1.59 -11.98
C GLY A 553 10.02 -2.08 -10.88
N ALA A 554 9.01 -1.29 -10.52
CA ALA A 554 8.05 -1.66 -9.48
C ALA A 554 7.24 -2.92 -9.83
N VAL A 555 6.95 -3.15 -11.12
CA VAL A 555 6.35 -4.41 -11.59
C VAL A 555 7.30 -5.58 -11.32
N ARG A 556 8.60 -5.46 -11.63
CA ARG A 556 9.59 -6.51 -11.32
C ARG A 556 9.68 -6.78 -9.82
N ASP A 557 9.58 -5.76 -8.96
CA ASP A 557 9.58 -5.94 -7.51
C ASP A 557 8.44 -6.86 -7.03
N PHE A 558 7.27 -6.84 -7.68
CA PHE A 558 6.20 -7.79 -7.37
C PHE A 558 6.61 -9.23 -7.67
N HIS A 559 7.37 -9.47 -8.75
CA HIS A 559 7.89 -10.81 -9.09
C HIS A 559 9.00 -11.24 -8.13
N GLU A 560 9.93 -10.36 -7.78
CA GLU A 560 11.03 -10.69 -6.86
C GLU A 560 10.55 -10.95 -5.43
N ASN A 561 9.58 -10.16 -4.95
CA ASN A 561 8.99 -10.37 -3.63
C ASN A 561 8.20 -11.69 -3.57
N ASP A 562 7.55 -12.09 -4.67
CA ASP A 562 6.89 -13.39 -4.76
C ASP A 562 7.89 -14.56 -4.67
N LEU A 563 9.05 -14.45 -5.32
CA LEU A 563 10.14 -15.43 -5.21
C LEU A 563 10.66 -15.55 -3.77
N LYS A 564 10.93 -14.41 -3.10
CA LYS A 564 11.39 -14.38 -1.71
C LYS A 564 10.35 -14.98 -0.76
N MET A 565 9.08 -14.60 -0.89
CA MET A 565 8.00 -15.17 -0.08
C MET A 565 7.79 -16.66 -0.34
N THR A 566 7.98 -17.11 -1.58
CA THR A 566 7.92 -18.54 -1.90
C THR A 566 9.02 -19.30 -1.19
N THR A 567 10.27 -18.83 -1.21
CA THR A 567 11.39 -19.48 -0.50
C THR A 567 11.17 -19.58 1.01
N VAL A 568 10.77 -18.48 1.67
CA VAL A 568 10.48 -18.48 3.13
C VAL A 568 9.28 -19.36 3.48
N ARG A 569 8.29 -19.49 2.59
CA ARG A 569 7.12 -20.37 2.78
C ARG A 569 7.39 -21.83 2.42
N THR A 570 8.57 -22.16 1.86
CA THR A 570 8.98 -23.53 1.48
C THR A 570 9.96 -24.15 2.47
N VAL A 571 10.74 -23.32 3.19
CA VAL A 571 11.56 -23.79 4.31
C VAL A 571 10.68 -23.90 5.56
N LYS A 572 10.23 -25.12 5.85
CA LYS A 572 9.77 -25.54 7.16
C LYS A 572 10.45 -26.85 7.52
#